data_AF-A0AAN9FYX8-F1
#
_entry.id   AF-A0AAN9FYX8-F1
#
_cell.length_a   1.000
_cell.length_b   1.000
_cell.length_c   1.000
_cell.angle_alpha   90.00
_cell.angle_beta   90.00
_cell.angle_gamma   90.00
#
_symmetry.space_group_name_H-M   'P 1'
#
loop_
_entity.id
_entity.type
_entity.pdbx_description
1 polymer ?
#
loop_
_entity_poly.entity_id
_entity_poly.type
_entity_poly.pdbx_seq_one_letter_code
_entity_poly.pdbx_strand_id
1 'polypeptide(L)'
;MPRIRKHAVFVTEPIKGRKLKTLPGIGKALEQRLKNKRIPDAKALLGGFVSAGNKSKFEDWMKRKCKANKFQAGECYDFFKEWSKHNIPQLEILAYLPVTKLSGLQTSGRNLSDAGYPFAKDIFGMYLLLEECQIRFITWLTRRHAAVNNNHAQKCFNFLHGWSEKEFLERNPNAGQ
;
A
#
# COMPACT_ATOMS: atom_id res chain seq x y z
N MET A 1 -14.78 -2.57 -30.23
CA MET A 1 -14.08 -3.73 -29.60
C MET A 1 -14.26 -3.65 -28.09
N PRO A 2 -14.94 -4.60 -27.42
CA PRO A 2 -15.18 -4.49 -25.98
C PRO A 2 -13.91 -4.88 -25.19
N ARG A 3 -13.22 -3.88 -24.64
CA ARG A 3 -12.04 -3.96 -23.76
C ARG A 3 -12.40 -4.42 -22.33
N ILE A 4 -13.41 -5.27 -22.15
CA ILE A 4 -14.12 -5.43 -20.86
C ILE A 4 -13.75 -6.74 -20.13
N ARG A 5 -13.30 -7.80 -20.83
CA ARG A 5 -13.11 -9.11 -20.19
C ARG A 5 -11.82 -9.26 -19.37
N LYS A 6 -10.69 -8.74 -19.87
CA LYS A 6 -9.42 -8.82 -19.13
C LYS A 6 -9.39 -7.86 -17.93
N HIS A 7 -10.05 -6.70 -18.03
CA HIS A 7 -10.11 -5.74 -16.91
C HIS A 7 -10.87 -6.31 -15.72
N ALA A 8 -12.06 -6.86 -15.96
CA ALA A 8 -12.91 -7.45 -14.91
C ALA A 8 -12.22 -8.60 -14.16
N VAL A 9 -11.59 -9.54 -14.86
CA VAL A 9 -10.84 -10.65 -14.24
C VAL A 9 -9.63 -10.15 -13.44
N PHE A 10 -8.98 -9.09 -13.92
CA PHE A 10 -7.76 -8.56 -13.31
C PHE A 10 -8.02 -7.79 -12.01
N VAL A 11 -9.24 -7.32 -11.81
CA VAL A 11 -9.74 -6.58 -10.63
C VAL A 11 -10.21 -7.53 -9.51
N THR A 12 -10.51 -8.79 -9.82
CA THR A 12 -11.01 -9.78 -8.85
C THR A 12 -9.93 -10.71 -8.26
N GLU A 13 -8.74 -10.74 -8.83
CA GLU A 13 -7.64 -11.61 -8.35
C GLU A 13 -6.84 -10.98 -7.19
N PRO A 14 -6.31 -11.80 -6.26
CA PRO A 14 -5.39 -11.34 -5.23
C PRO A 14 -4.14 -10.68 -5.83
N ILE A 15 -3.70 -9.56 -5.27
CA ILE A 15 -2.53 -8.83 -5.77
C ILE A 15 -1.19 -9.44 -5.36
N LYS A 16 -1.22 -10.37 -4.40
CA LYS A 16 -0.04 -11.05 -3.84
C LYS A 16 0.67 -11.85 -4.96
N GLY A 17 1.97 -11.62 -5.12
CA GLY A 17 2.79 -12.32 -6.12
C GLY A 17 2.63 -11.82 -7.56
N ARG A 18 1.76 -10.82 -7.80
CA ARG A 18 1.61 -10.23 -9.14
C ARG A 18 2.84 -9.38 -9.50
N LYS A 19 3.39 -9.63 -10.70
CA LYS A 19 4.57 -8.92 -11.21
C LYS A 19 4.20 -7.48 -11.58
N LEU A 20 5.10 -6.54 -11.32
CA LEU A 20 4.89 -5.11 -11.64
C LEU A 20 4.53 -4.86 -13.11
N LYS A 21 5.23 -5.51 -14.04
CA LYS A 21 5.04 -5.30 -15.48
C LYS A 21 3.68 -5.73 -16.03
N THR A 22 2.87 -6.43 -15.24
CA THR A 22 1.51 -6.81 -15.66
C THR A 22 0.50 -5.72 -15.33
N LEU A 23 0.87 -4.72 -14.54
CA LEU A 23 0.00 -3.61 -14.16
C LEU A 23 -0.10 -2.59 -15.31
N PRO A 24 -1.29 -2.03 -15.56
CA PRO A 24 -1.46 -0.91 -16.48
C PRO A 24 -0.48 0.23 -16.19
N GLY A 25 0.11 0.79 -17.25
CA GLY A 25 1.11 1.85 -17.15
C GLY A 25 2.53 1.40 -16.74
N ILE A 26 2.75 0.14 -16.32
CA ILE A 26 4.06 -0.33 -15.87
C ILE A 26 4.71 -1.27 -16.91
N GLY A 27 5.65 -0.74 -17.68
CA GLY A 27 6.50 -1.54 -18.58
C GLY A 27 7.76 -2.08 -17.90
N LYS A 28 8.53 -2.92 -18.62
CA LYS A 28 9.80 -3.51 -18.16
C LYS A 28 10.78 -2.47 -17.56
N ALA A 29 10.91 -1.30 -18.20
CA ALA A 29 11.80 -0.25 -17.73
C ALA A 29 11.37 0.35 -16.39
N LEU A 30 10.07 0.56 -16.17
CA LEU A 30 9.56 1.05 -14.89
C LEU A 30 9.64 -0.02 -13.81
N GLU A 31 9.33 -1.27 -14.14
CA GLU A 31 9.51 -2.42 -13.23
C GLU A 31 10.94 -2.48 -12.68
N GLN A 32 11.96 -2.37 -13.54
CA GLN A 32 13.35 -2.41 -13.08
C GLN A 32 13.71 -1.24 -12.16
N ARG A 33 13.23 -0.03 -12.49
CA ARG A 33 13.46 1.15 -11.64
C ARG A 33 12.77 1.02 -10.28
N LEU A 34 11.55 0.48 -10.25
CA LEU A 34 10.81 0.21 -9.01
C LEU A 34 11.52 -0.83 -8.15
N LYS A 35 11.98 -1.94 -8.75
CA LYS A 35 12.79 -2.97 -8.08
C LYS A 35 14.07 -2.37 -7.47
N ASN A 36 14.78 -1.52 -8.22
CA ASN A 36 15.95 -0.80 -7.72
C ASN A 36 15.63 0.18 -6.56
N LYS A 37 14.36 0.53 -6.36
CA LYS A 37 13.87 1.32 -5.23
C LYS A 37 13.20 0.48 -4.14
N ARG A 38 13.47 -0.83 -4.11
CA ARG A 38 12.92 -1.79 -3.13
C ARG A 38 11.39 -1.88 -3.17
N ILE A 39 10.83 -1.80 -4.38
CA ILE A 39 9.42 -2.07 -4.67
C ILE A 39 9.43 -3.26 -5.62
N PRO A 40 9.45 -4.51 -5.12
CA PRO A 40 9.73 -5.67 -5.97
C PRO A 40 8.51 -6.18 -6.74
N ASP A 41 7.30 -5.93 -6.23
CA ASP A 41 6.05 -6.51 -6.74
C ASP A 41 4.86 -5.52 -6.67
N ALA A 42 3.70 -5.98 -7.16
CA ALA A 42 2.48 -5.19 -7.17
C ALA A 42 1.94 -4.87 -5.77
N LYS A 43 2.19 -5.70 -4.76
CA LYS A 43 1.72 -5.47 -3.38
C LYS A 43 2.51 -4.33 -2.73
N ALA A 44 3.82 -4.28 -2.91
CA ALA A 44 4.63 -3.16 -2.47
C ALA A 44 4.23 -1.86 -3.19
N LEU A 45 3.92 -1.94 -4.49
CA LEU A 45 3.46 -0.77 -5.26
C LEU A 45 2.07 -0.28 -4.82
N LEU A 46 1.16 -1.20 -4.45
CA LEU A 46 -0.12 -0.87 -3.82
C LEU A 46 0.10 -0.08 -2.52
N GLY A 47 1.11 -0.42 -1.72
CA GLY A 47 1.48 0.37 -0.54
C GLY A 47 1.84 1.82 -0.86
N GLY A 48 2.52 2.05 -1.98
CA GLY A 48 2.78 3.39 -2.52
C GLY A 48 1.50 4.14 -2.92
N PHE A 49 0.56 3.45 -3.57
CA PHE A 49 -0.76 3.97 -3.91
C PHE A 49 -1.56 4.37 -2.66
N VAL A 50 -1.67 3.46 -1.69
CA VAL A 50 -2.40 3.68 -0.43
C VAL A 50 -1.83 4.87 0.33
N SER A 51 -0.49 4.94 0.45
CA SER A 51 0.19 6.04 1.15
C SER A 51 -0.01 7.39 0.45
N ALA A 52 0.01 7.42 -0.90
CA ALA A 52 -0.22 8.64 -1.66
C ALA A 52 -1.66 9.16 -1.51
N GLY A 53 -2.64 8.25 -1.43
CA GLY A 53 -4.04 8.53 -1.13
C GLY A 53 -4.84 9.20 -2.25
N ASN A 54 -4.20 9.99 -3.12
CA ASN A 54 -4.87 10.61 -4.28
C ASN A 54 -4.00 10.55 -5.56
N LYS A 55 -4.64 10.79 -6.70
CA LYS A 55 -4.03 10.65 -8.03
C LYS A 55 -2.80 11.54 -8.20
N SER A 56 -2.92 12.83 -7.90
CA SER A 56 -1.81 13.79 -8.06
C SER A 56 -0.59 13.41 -7.21
N LYS A 57 -0.79 13.08 -5.92
CA LYS A 57 0.30 12.64 -5.04
C LYS A 57 0.94 11.33 -5.53
N PHE A 58 0.14 10.41 -6.08
CA PHE A 58 0.65 9.16 -6.62
C PHE A 58 1.45 9.36 -7.90
N GLU A 59 0.98 10.21 -8.82
CA GLU A 59 1.71 10.58 -10.03
C GLU A 59 3.07 11.21 -9.71
N ASP A 60 3.11 12.14 -8.75
CA ASP A 60 4.36 12.75 -8.29
C ASP A 60 5.28 11.74 -7.59
N TRP A 61 4.72 10.82 -6.81
CA TRP A 61 5.47 9.75 -6.18
C TRP A 61 6.07 8.79 -7.21
N MET A 62 5.30 8.38 -8.22
CA MET A 62 5.74 7.53 -9.32
C MET A 62 6.83 8.19 -10.16
N LYS A 63 6.68 9.48 -10.48
CA LYS A 63 7.70 10.28 -11.17
C LYS A 63 9.01 10.29 -10.38
N ARG A 64 8.97 10.53 -9.07
CA ARG A 64 10.18 10.54 -8.20
C ARG A 64 10.81 9.15 -8.04
N LYS A 65 10.00 8.09 -7.94
CA LYS A 65 10.48 6.72 -7.71
C LYS A 65 11.03 6.06 -8.95
N CYS A 66 10.33 6.15 -10.08
CA CYS A 66 10.65 5.39 -11.29
C CYS A 66 10.66 6.22 -12.58
N LYS A 67 10.52 7.54 -12.50
CA LYS A 67 10.45 8.46 -13.65
C LYS A 67 9.29 8.11 -14.60
N ALA A 68 8.17 7.62 -14.07
CA ALA A 68 6.95 7.46 -14.84
C ALA A 68 6.43 8.81 -15.30
N ASN A 69 5.84 8.87 -16.49
CA ASN A 69 5.09 10.03 -16.95
C ASN A 69 3.66 10.02 -16.36
N LYS A 70 2.92 11.13 -16.55
CA LYS A 70 1.54 11.27 -16.04
C LYS A 70 0.61 10.17 -16.54
N PHE A 71 0.69 9.81 -17.83
CA PHE A 71 -0.15 8.77 -18.41
C PHE A 71 0.10 7.40 -17.77
N GLN A 72 1.37 6.98 -17.65
CA GLN A 72 1.78 5.72 -17.02
C GLN A 72 1.35 5.64 -15.56
N ALA A 73 1.59 6.71 -14.79
CA ALA A 73 1.19 6.74 -13.39
C ALA A 73 -0.34 6.81 -13.22
N GLY A 74 -1.04 7.50 -14.13
CA GLY A 74 -2.50 7.58 -14.15
C GLY A 74 -3.17 6.23 -14.42
N GLU A 75 -2.73 5.49 -15.44
CA GLU A 75 -3.23 4.14 -15.73
C GLU A 75 -3.02 3.19 -14.53
N CYS A 76 -1.85 3.29 -13.89
CA CYS A 76 -1.53 2.49 -12.71
C CYS A 76 -2.40 2.87 -11.50
N TYR A 77 -2.64 4.17 -11.30
CA TYR A 77 -3.53 4.67 -10.24
C TYR A 77 -4.97 4.20 -10.43
N ASP A 78 -5.51 4.34 -11.64
CA ASP A 78 -6.90 3.99 -11.92
C ASP A 78 -7.12 2.48 -11.73
N PHE A 79 -6.14 1.65 -12.13
CA PHE A 79 -6.14 0.22 -11.80
C PHE A 79 -6.21 -0.04 -10.29
N PHE A 80 -5.32 0.53 -9.48
CA PHE A 80 -5.33 0.29 -8.02
C PHE A 80 -6.58 0.85 -7.35
N LYS A 81 -7.12 1.97 -7.84
CA LYS A 81 -8.36 2.56 -7.35
C LYS A 81 -9.54 1.62 -7.56
N GLU A 82 -9.66 1.01 -8.75
CA GLU A 82 -10.71 0.03 -9.01
C GLU A 82 -10.47 -1.26 -8.21
N TRP A 83 -9.26 -1.80 -8.25
CA TRP A 83 -8.89 -3.02 -7.52
C TRP A 83 -9.14 -2.90 -6.01
N SER A 84 -8.72 -1.80 -5.37
CA SER A 84 -8.88 -1.61 -3.92
C SER A 84 -10.34 -1.51 -3.48
N LYS A 85 -11.25 -0.95 -4.29
CA LYS A 85 -12.69 -0.93 -3.98
C LYS A 85 -13.27 -2.33 -3.79
N HIS A 86 -12.84 -3.28 -4.61
CA HIS A 86 -13.34 -4.66 -4.56
C HIS A 86 -12.64 -5.51 -3.51
N ASN A 87 -11.34 -5.28 -3.29
CA ASN A 87 -10.48 -6.18 -2.51
C ASN A 87 -10.13 -5.66 -1.11
N ILE A 88 -10.27 -4.36 -0.86
CA ILE A 88 -10.01 -3.72 0.45
C ILE A 88 -11.07 -2.63 0.71
N PRO A 89 -12.36 -2.98 0.85
CA PRO A 89 -13.42 -1.98 0.99
C PRO A 89 -13.25 -1.07 2.22
N GLN A 90 -12.62 -1.58 3.27
CA GLN A 90 -12.29 -0.84 4.49
C GLN A 90 -11.18 0.20 4.27
N LEU A 91 -10.51 0.22 3.11
CA LEU A 91 -9.52 1.23 2.79
C LEU A 91 -10.13 2.64 2.82
N GLU A 92 -11.40 2.79 2.45
CA GLU A 92 -12.12 4.07 2.57
C GLU A 92 -12.24 4.50 4.03
N ILE A 93 -12.49 3.58 4.96
CA ILE A 93 -12.53 3.87 6.41
C ILE A 93 -11.14 4.28 6.89
N LEU A 94 -10.10 3.52 6.53
CA LEU A 94 -8.71 3.84 6.90
C LEU A 94 -8.24 5.20 6.39
N ALA A 95 -8.85 5.71 5.31
CA ALA A 95 -8.50 7.00 4.73
C ALA A 95 -8.88 8.19 5.62
N TYR A 96 -9.84 8.01 6.52
CA TYR A 96 -10.32 9.04 7.45
C TYR A 96 -10.05 8.69 8.92
N LEU A 97 -9.75 7.42 9.22
CA LEU A 97 -9.43 6.99 10.58
C LEU A 97 -8.11 7.65 11.04
N PRO A 98 -8.11 8.45 12.11
CA PRO A 98 -6.88 9.07 12.61
C PRO A 98 -5.82 8.03 12.99
N VAL A 99 -4.56 8.34 12.73
CA VAL A 99 -3.43 7.43 13.04
C VAL A 99 -3.36 7.05 14.53
N THR A 100 -3.82 7.94 15.43
CA THR A 100 -3.90 7.70 16.87
C THR A 100 -4.92 6.62 17.25
N LYS A 101 -5.79 6.19 16.34
CA LYS A 101 -6.71 5.07 16.57
C LYS A 101 -6.07 3.71 16.32
N LEU A 102 -4.88 3.65 15.71
CA LEU A 102 -4.16 2.40 15.53
C LEU A 102 -3.54 1.92 16.85
N SER A 103 -3.61 0.61 17.08
CA SER A 103 -2.97 -0.03 18.24
C SER A 103 -1.47 0.31 18.27
N GLY A 104 -0.97 0.72 19.43
CA GLY A 104 0.42 1.13 19.62
C GLY A 104 0.70 2.60 19.26
N LEU A 105 -0.24 3.32 18.63
CA LEU A 105 -0.03 4.71 18.18
C LEU A 105 -0.91 5.72 18.92
N GLN A 106 -1.60 5.31 19.98
CA GLN A 106 -2.55 6.16 20.69
C GLN A 106 -1.92 7.44 21.26
N THR A 107 -0.69 7.35 21.76
CA THR A 107 0.03 8.48 22.36
C THR A 107 1.01 9.14 21.40
N SER A 108 1.66 8.36 20.53
CA SER A 108 2.70 8.84 19.60
C SER A 108 2.19 9.19 18.21
N GLY A 109 0.92 8.91 17.89
CA GLY A 109 0.32 9.16 16.58
C GLY A 109 0.24 10.65 16.22
N ARG A 110 0.26 11.56 17.19
CA ARG A 110 0.34 13.00 16.90
C ARG A 110 1.62 13.36 16.15
N ASN A 111 2.77 12.81 16.58
CA ASN A 111 4.06 13.02 15.90
C ASN A 111 4.03 12.50 14.45
N LEU A 112 3.33 11.38 14.21
CA LEU A 112 3.13 10.85 12.86
C LEU A 112 2.25 11.79 12.01
N SER A 113 1.22 12.36 12.62
CA SER A 113 0.34 13.33 11.96
C SER A 113 1.12 14.57 11.52
N ASP A 114 1.94 15.12 12.41
CA ASP A 114 2.80 16.28 12.15
C ASP A 114 3.86 15.98 11.07
N ALA A 115 4.31 14.72 10.99
CA ALA A 115 5.22 14.23 9.95
C ALA A 115 4.54 13.91 8.61
N GLY A 116 3.23 14.16 8.47
CA GLY A 116 2.48 13.95 7.23
C GLY A 116 1.83 12.57 7.08
N TYR A 117 1.68 11.83 8.17
CA TYR A 117 0.98 10.54 8.26
C TYR A 117 -0.24 10.61 9.21
N PRO A 118 -1.23 11.48 8.95
CA PRO A 118 -2.33 11.73 9.88
C PRO A 118 -3.36 10.59 9.99
N PHE A 119 -3.41 9.66 9.03
CA PHE A 119 -4.45 8.65 8.95
C PHE A 119 -3.90 7.22 8.99
N ALA A 120 -4.75 6.28 9.37
CA ALA A 120 -4.42 4.87 9.45
C ALA A 120 -3.97 4.30 8.09
N LYS A 121 -4.55 4.79 6.97
CA LYS A 121 -4.10 4.43 5.62
C LYS A 121 -2.62 4.73 5.39
N ASP A 122 -2.08 5.78 6.01
CA ASP A 122 -0.72 6.21 5.75
C ASP A 122 0.27 5.19 6.34
N ILE A 123 -0.08 4.63 7.50
CA ILE A 123 0.69 3.57 8.16
C ILE A 123 0.47 2.22 7.47
N PHE A 124 -0.76 1.89 7.08
CA PHE A 124 -1.04 0.66 6.34
C PHE A 124 -0.33 0.63 4.97
N GLY A 125 -0.32 1.76 4.25
CA GLY A 125 0.42 1.90 3.01
C GLY A 125 1.93 1.68 3.19
N MET A 126 2.50 2.16 4.28
CA MET A 126 3.92 1.92 4.62
C MET A 126 4.18 0.46 5.01
N TYR A 127 3.27 -0.18 5.74
CA TYR A 127 3.32 -1.62 6.03
C TYR A 127 3.37 -2.46 4.74
N LEU A 128 2.50 -2.18 3.77
CA LEU A 128 2.50 -2.84 2.46
C LEU A 128 3.76 -2.53 1.65
N LEU A 129 4.17 -1.26 1.60
CA LEU A 129 5.35 -0.81 0.85
C LEU A 129 6.65 -1.43 1.37
N LEU A 130 6.69 -1.74 2.67
CA LEU A 130 7.80 -2.43 3.32
C LEU A 130 7.62 -3.95 3.33
N GLU A 131 6.76 -4.47 2.45
CA GLU A 131 6.56 -5.90 2.19
C GLU A 131 6.17 -6.66 3.45
N GLU A 132 5.42 -6.02 4.36
CA GLU A 132 4.95 -6.63 5.61
C GLU A 132 6.12 -7.13 6.48
N CYS A 133 7.34 -6.65 6.21
CA CYS A 133 8.54 -7.05 6.90
C CYS A 133 8.61 -6.30 8.23
N GLN A 134 8.40 -7.05 9.32
CA GLN A 134 8.39 -6.54 10.69
C GLN A 134 9.59 -5.65 11.00
N ILE A 135 10.81 -6.11 10.70
CA ILE A 135 12.04 -5.37 10.99
C ILE A 135 12.07 -4.04 10.23
N ARG A 136 11.73 -4.05 8.94
CA ARG A 136 11.73 -2.83 8.10
C ARG A 136 10.67 -1.84 8.58
N PHE A 137 9.48 -2.33 8.90
CA PHE A 137 8.36 -1.52 9.39
C PHE A 137 8.68 -0.88 10.75
N ILE A 138 9.11 -1.67 11.72
CA ILE A 138 9.49 -1.17 13.06
C ILE A 138 10.65 -0.18 12.94
N THR A 139 11.66 -0.48 12.13
CA THR A 139 12.79 0.45 11.89
C THR A 139 12.30 1.77 11.30
N TRP A 140 11.40 1.72 10.31
CA TRP A 140 10.84 2.93 9.70
C TRP A 140 10.05 3.76 10.73
N LEU A 141 9.18 3.09 11.50
CA LEU A 141 8.27 3.72 12.45
C LEU A 141 8.98 4.34 13.66
N THR A 142 10.13 3.78 14.06
CA THR A 142 10.92 4.22 15.22
C THR A 142 12.02 5.22 14.88
N ARG A 143 12.61 5.16 13.68
CA ARG A 143 13.82 5.96 13.36
C ARG A 143 13.59 7.13 12.42
N ARG A 144 12.62 7.03 11.51
CA ARG A 144 12.62 7.92 10.34
C ARG A 144 11.76 9.17 10.53
N HIS A 145 10.62 9.05 11.23
CA HIS A 145 9.62 10.12 11.28
C HIS A 145 8.78 10.17 12.56
N ALA A 146 8.97 9.27 13.54
CA ALA A 146 8.21 9.32 14.78
C ALA A 146 8.96 8.69 15.96
N ALA A 147 8.90 9.34 17.12
CA ALA A 147 9.42 8.85 18.40
C ALA A 147 8.54 7.72 18.99
N VAL A 148 8.14 6.76 18.15
CA VAL A 148 7.44 5.55 18.59
C VAL A 148 8.49 4.61 19.18
N ASN A 149 8.26 4.08 20.38
CA ASN A 149 9.16 3.07 20.95
C ASN A 149 8.93 1.69 20.29
N ASN A 150 9.89 0.76 20.46
CA ASN A 150 9.82 -0.57 19.85
C ASN A 150 8.56 -1.36 20.23
N ASN A 151 8.13 -1.30 21.50
CA ASN A 151 6.95 -2.04 21.98
C ASN A 151 5.67 -1.55 21.30
N HIS A 152 5.52 -0.24 21.14
CA HIS A 152 4.42 0.40 20.44
C HIS A 152 4.45 0.10 18.93
N ALA A 153 5.62 0.15 18.32
CA ALA A 153 5.79 -0.22 16.92
C ALA A 153 5.44 -1.69 16.67
N GLN A 154 5.82 -2.59 17.57
CA GLN A 154 5.49 -4.01 17.53
C GLN A 154 3.98 -4.25 17.64
N LYS A 155 3.30 -3.57 18.58
CA LYS A 155 1.84 -3.64 18.71
C LYS A 155 1.12 -3.18 17.44
N CYS A 156 1.59 -2.08 16.84
CA CYS A 156 1.07 -1.57 15.58
C CYS A 156 1.27 -2.58 14.44
N PHE A 157 2.47 -3.15 14.32
CA PHE A 157 2.75 -4.17 13.32
C PHE A 157 1.83 -5.39 13.46
N ASN A 158 1.72 -5.95 14.67
CA ASN A 158 0.89 -7.13 14.92
C ASN A 158 -0.58 -6.86 14.61
N PHE A 159 -1.08 -5.67 14.95
CA PHE A 159 -2.44 -5.26 14.63
C PHE A 159 -2.65 -5.20 13.11
N LEU A 160 -1.77 -4.51 12.37
CA LEU A 160 -1.89 -4.41 10.91
C LEU A 160 -1.72 -5.76 10.23
N HIS A 161 -0.86 -6.63 10.75
CA HIS A 161 -0.64 -7.97 10.21
C HIS A 161 -1.89 -8.84 10.37
N GLY A 162 -2.42 -8.94 11.58
CA GLY A 162 -3.65 -9.71 11.81
C GLY A 162 -4.87 -9.12 11.09
N TRP A 163 -4.95 -7.80 10.95
CA TRP A 163 -6.00 -7.17 10.15
C TRP A 163 -5.84 -7.47 8.64
N SER A 164 -4.64 -7.30 8.10
CA SER A 164 -4.30 -7.60 6.70
C SER A 164 -4.58 -9.06 6.34
N GLU A 165 -4.21 -10.00 7.21
CA GLU A 165 -4.50 -11.42 7.02
C GLU A 165 -5.99 -11.70 6.92
N LYS A 166 -6.81 -11.15 7.81
CA LYS A 166 -8.27 -11.34 7.73
C LYS A 166 -8.87 -10.76 6.45
N GLU A 167 -8.47 -9.54 6.09
CA GLU A 167 -8.99 -8.89 4.89
C GLU A 167 -8.55 -9.56 3.59
N PHE A 168 -7.33 -10.13 3.52
CA PHE A 168 -6.80 -10.78 2.32
C PHE A 168 -7.00 -12.31 2.26
N LEU A 169 -7.08 -13.04 3.38
CA LEU A 169 -7.17 -14.51 3.41
C LEU A 169 -8.62 -15.02 3.47
N GLU A 170 -9.53 -14.35 4.20
CA GLU A 170 -10.92 -14.83 4.34
C GLU A 170 -11.76 -14.62 3.06
N ARG A 171 -11.22 -13.93 2.06
CA ARG A 171 -11.88 -13.67 0.76
C ARG A 171 -11.37 -14.53 -0.38
N ASN A 172 -10.45 -15.45 -0.12
CA ASN A 172 -9.98 -16.41 -1.12
C ASN A 172 -10.35 -17.83 -0.65
N PRO A 173 -11.59 -18.30 -0.94
CA PRO A 173 -12.08 -19.60 -0.45
C PRO A 173 -11.23 -20.80 -0.92
N ASN A 174 -10.27 -20.60 -1.83
CA ASN A 174 -9.38 -21.62 -2.36
C ASN A 174 -7.93 -21.50 -1.86
N ALA A 175 -7.62 -20.62 -0.90
CA ALA A 175 -6.23 -20.45 -0.41
C ALA A 175 -5.77 -21.54 0.57
N GLY A 176 -6.61 -22.54 0.86
CA GLY A 176 -6.33 -23.66 1.75
C GLY A 176 -6.62 -25.04 1.15
N GLN A 177 -6.69 -25.16 -0.18
CA GLN A 177 -6.79 -26.44 -0.90
C GLN A 177 -5.59 -26.64 -1.82
#